data_AF-A0A1I7F579-F1
#
_entry.id   AF-A0A1I7F579-F1
#
_cell.length_a   1.000
_cell.length_b   1.000
_cell.length_c   1.000
_cell.angle_alpha   90.00
_cell.angle_beta   90.00
_cell.angle_gamma   90.00
#
_symmetry.space_group_name_H-M   'P 1'
#
loop_
_entity.id
_entity.type
_entity.pdbx_description
1 polymer ?
#
loop_
_entity_poly.entity_id
_entity_poly.type
_entity_poly.pdbx_seq_one_letter_code
_entity_poly.pdbx_strand_id
1 'polypeptide(L)'
;MAARLLLSLLTALALVGGGYWWGSSATDNAWTARQAKAAQAAADDLAKETRRADQAAAHYLTEHLDQEDRYAALDLEYRELARHAPLVVPRSVPVVSACSGIAPAVEPTPAATPAPGAVGTDGLGLTLAAVRMWNGALTGTDAPAGACGLAGAAAGADAACAEDSGLSLDDAWANHRANAKACADDRQRFRALIDFLNLRQQP
;
A
#
# COMPACT_ATOMS: atom_id res chain seq x y z
N MET A 1 -11.66 -7.72 95.36
CA MET A 1 -12.24 -6.77 94.38
C MET A 1 -11.36 -6.55 93.16
N ALA A 2 -10.02 -6.44 93.30
CA ALA A 2 -9.10 -6.27 92.19
C ALA A 2 -9.22 -7.31 91.05
N ALA A 3 -9.37 -8.60 91.38
CA ALA A 3 -9.47 -9.66 90.37
C ALA A 3 -10.73 -9.54 89.47
N ARG A 4 -11.86 -9.08 90.00
CA ARG A 4 -13.10 -8.88 89.22
C ARG A 4 -13.00 -7.66 88.29
N LEU A 5 -12.33 -6.61 88.73
CA LEU A 5 -12.01 -5.43 87.91
C LEU A 5 -11.05 -5.78 86.76
N LEU A 6 -10.06 -6.62 87.03
CA LEU A 6 -9.12 -7.09 86.01
C LEU A 6 -9.80 -7.98 84.96
N LEU A 7 -10.70 -8.87 85.41
CA LEU A 7 -11.45 -9.74 84.50
C LEU A 7 -12.41 -8.95 83.58
N SER A 8 -13.06 -7.92 84.13
CA SER A 8 -13.97 -7.03 83.37
C SER A 8 -13.20 -6.13 82.39
N LEU A 9 -12.02 -5.65 82.77
CA LEU A 9 -11.16 -4.89 81.86
C LEU A 9 -10.66 -5.75 80.68
N LEU A 10 -10.25 -7.00 80.95
CA LEU A 10 -9.77 -7.93 79.92
C LEU A 10 -10.89 -8.32 78.94
N THR A 11 -12.10 -8.54 79.44
CA THR A 11 -13.26 -8.83 78.57
C THR A 11 -13.66 -7.64 77.73
N ALA A 12 -13.63 -6.42 78.27
CA ALA A 12 -13.87 -5.20 77.50
C ALA A 12 -12.81 -5.00 76.40
N LEU A 13 -11.53 -5.18 76.72
CA LEU A 13 -10.44 -5.10 75.74
C LEU A 13 -10.54 -6.16 74.65
N ALA A 14 -10.94 -7.39 75.00
CA ALA A 14 -11.13 -8.47 74.03
C ALA A 14 -12.31 -8.18 73.07
N LEU A 15 -13.40 -7.60 73.56
CA LEU A 15 -14.55 -7.20 72.73
C LEU A 15 -14.20 -6.07 71.76
N VAL A 16 -13.50 -5.04 72.23
CA VAL A 16 -13.07 -3.91 71.39
C VAL A 16 -12.03 -4.35 70.37
N GLY A 17 -11.02 -5.12 70.79
CA GLY A 17 -9.97 -5.64 69.91
C GLY A 17 -10.51 -6.62 68.86
N GLY A 18 -11.43 -7.50 69.26
CA GLY A 18 -12.10 -8.43 68.35
C GLY A 18 -12.99 -7.72 67.31
N GLY A 19 -13.75 -6.70 67.74
CA GLY A 19 -14.58 -5.90 66.84
C GLY A 19 -13.76 -5.08 65.83
N TYR A 20 -12.65 -4.49 66.26
CA TYR A 20 -11.74 -3.74 65.38
C TYR A 20 -11.08 -4.64 64.33
N TRP A 21 -10.56 -5.80 64.74
CA TRP A 21 -9.92 -6.76 63.84
C TRP A 21 -10.90 -7.38 62.83
N TRP A 22 -12.13 -7.67 63.27
CA TRP A 22 -13.17 -8.18 62.37
C TRP A 22 -13.65 -7.12 61.38
N GLY A 23 -13.78 -5.86 61.81
CA GLY A 23 -14.10 -4.74 60.92
C GLY A 23 -13.03 -4.48 59.88
N SER A 24 -11.75 -4.45 60.28
CA SER A 24 -10.63 -4.22 59.35
C SER A 24 -10.47 -5.35 58.33
N SER A 25 -10.59 -6.60 58.77
CA SER A 25 -10.54 -7.76 57.86
C SER A 25 -11.73 -7.80 56.90
N ALA A 26 -12.94 -7.41 57.33
CA ALA A 26 -14.10 -7.31 56.45
C ALA A 26 -13.93 -6.23 55.37
N THR A 27 -13.37 -5.07 55.72
CA THR A 27 -13.08 -4.01 54.74
C THR A 27 -11.99 -4.41 53.75
N ASP A 28 -10.95 -5.09 54.21
CA ASP A 28 -9.86 -5.58 53.35
C ASP A 28 -10.37 -6.66 52.39
N ASN A 29 -11.17 -7.61 52.88
CA ASN A 29 -11.81 -8.64 52.05
C ASN A 29 -12.77 -8.02 51.01
N ALA A 30 -13.52 -6.99 51.38
CA ALA A 30 -14.41 -6.30 50.44
C ALA A 30 -13.63 -5.46 49.39
N TRP A 31 -12.46 -4.95 49.75
CA TRP A 31 -11.58 -4.25 48.82
C TRP A 31 -10.90 -5.21 47.85
N THR A 32 -10.32 -6.32 48.35
CA THR A 32 -9.69 -7.34 47.51
C THR A 32 -10.69 -8.00 46.56
N ALA A 33 -11.92 -8.29 47.02
CA ALA A 33 -12.97 -8.82 46.16
C ALA A 33 -13.36 -7.84 45.03
N ARG A 34 -13.45 -6.54 45.33
CA ARG A 34 -13.70 -5.50 44.31
C ARG A 34 -12.54 -5.40 43.33
N GLN A 35 -11.31 -5.45 43.81
CA GLN A 35 -10.11 -5.40 42.97
C GLN A 35 -10.03 -6.62 42.05
N ALA A 36 -10.29 -7.82 42.57
CA ALA A 36 -10.34 -9.06 41.78
C ALA A 36 -11.41 -8.98 40.69
N LYS A 37 -12.61 -8.48 41.02
CA LYS A 37 -13.69 -8.28 40.04
C LYS A 37 -13.31 -7.28 38.95
N ALA A 38 -12.64 -6.18 39.31
CA ALA A 38 -12.17 -5.20 38.34
C ALA A 38 -11.08 -5.78 37.42
N ALA A 39 -10.14 -6.55 37.97
CA ALA A 39 -9.11 -7.23 37.19
C ALA A 39 -9.71 -8.27 36.24
N GLN A 40 -10.71 -9.02 36.70
CA GLN A 40 -11.43 -9.99 35.86
C GLN A 40 -12.19 -9.31 34.73
N ALA A 41 -12.92 -8.22 35.01
CA ALA A 41 -13.60 -7.45 33.97
C ALA A 41 -12.62 -6.90 32.91
N ALA A 42 -11.48 -6.36 33.35
CA ALA A 42 -10.44 -5.88 32.44
C ALA A 42 -9.83 -7.02 31.59
N ALA A 43 -9.63 -8.20 32.18
CA ALA A 43 -9.15 -9.38 31.44
C ALA A 43 -10.18 -9.88 30.42
N ASP A 44 -11.47 -9.90 30.78
CA ASP A 44 -12.56 -10.28 29.88
C ASP A 44 -12.69 -9.29 28.71
N ASP A 45 -12.56 -8.00 28.96
CA ASP A 45 -12.62 -6.96 27.93
C ASP A 45 -11.39 -7.03 27.01
N LEU A 46 -10.20 -7.24 27.56
CA LEU A 46 -9.01 -7.50 26.75
C LEU A 46 -9.20 -8.75 25.87
N ALA A 47 -9.73 -9.83 26.42
CA ALA A 47 -9.95 -11.06 25.68
C ALA A 47 -10.99 -10.88 24.55
N LYS A 48 -12.02 -10.05 24.75
CA LYS A 48 -12.97 -9.69 23.68
C LYS A 48 -12.28 -8.90 22.58
N GLU A 49 -11.46 -7.91 22.93
CA GLU A 49 -10.71 -7.10 21.96
C GLU A 49 -9.71 -7.95 21.16
N THR A 50 -8.99 -8.87 21.82
CA THR A 50 -8.09 -9.80 21.15
C THR A 50 -8.85 -10.67 20.15
N ARG A 51 -9.97 -11.29 20.55
CA ARG A 51 -10.79 -12.11 19.62
C ARG A 51 -11.29 -11.31 18.41
N ARG A 52 -11.70 -10.05 18.62
CA ARG A 52 -12.13 -9.15 17.55
C ARG A 52 -10.99 -8.84 16.58
N ALA A 53 -9.81 -8.53 17.11
CA ALA A 53 -8.62 -8.28 16.32
C ALA A 53 -8.21 -9.53 15.51
N ASP A 54 -8.20 -10.70 16.15
CA ASP A 54 -7.88 -11.97 15.50
C ASP A 54 -8.87 -12.29 14.37
N GLN A 55 -10.17 -12.08 14.60
CA GLN A 55 -11.19 -12.29 13.58
C GLN A 55 -11.03 -11.35 12.38
N ALA A 56 -10.75 -10.07 12.64
CA ALA A 56 -10.51 -9.09 11.57
C ALA A 56 -9.24 -9.40 10.78
N ALA A 57 -8.16 -9.81 11.46
CA ALA A 57 -6.91 -10.21 10.83
C ALA A 57 -7.09 -11.47 9.97
N ALA A 58 -7.83 -12.46 10.47
CA ALA A 58 -8.14 -13.68 9.72
C ALA A 58 -8.94 -13.36 8.45
N HIS A 59 -9.96 -12.51 8.56
CA HIS A 59 -10.77 -12.10 7.42
C HIS A 59 -9.94 -11.37 6.35
N TYR A 60 -9.14 -10.37 6.76
CA TYR A 60 -8.23 -9.67 5.86
C TYR A 60 -7.25 -10.63 5.18
N LEU A 61 -6.66 -11.57 5.92
CA LEU A 61 -5.71 -12.52 5.34
C LEU A 61 -6.37 -13.43 4.30
N THR A 62 -7.59 -13.91 4.55
CA THR A 62 -8.35 -14.70 3.58
C THR A 62 -8.59 -13.91 2.30
N GLU A 63 -9.09 -12.67 2.40
CA GLU A 63 -9.33 -11.84 1.21
C GLU A 63 -8.03 -11.49 0.48
N HIS A 64 -6.92 -11.31 1.21
CA HIS A 64 -5.63 -10.98 0.62
C HIS A 64 -5.08 -12.17 -0.19
N LEU A 65 -5.17 -13.38 0.35
CA LEU A 65 -4.78 -14.59 -0.37
C LEU A 65 -5.64 -14.82 -1.62
N ASP A 66 -6.95 -14.63 -1.52
CA ASP A 66 -7.87 -14.73 -2.65
C ASP A 66 -7.58 -13.67 -3.74
N GLN A 67 -7.14 -12.47 -3.35
CA GLN A 67 -6.66 -11.45 -4.28
C GLN A 67 -5.36 -11.88 -4.98
N GLU A 68 -4.39 -12.43 -4.24
CA GLU A 68 -3.15 -12.96 -4.81
C GLU A 68 -3.43 -14.08 -5.84
N ASP A 69 -4.31 -15.02 -5.50
CA ASP A 69 -4.70 -16.12 -6.39
C ASP A 69 -5.34 -15.62 -7.68
N ARG A 70 -6.24 -14.62 -7.59
CA ARG A 70 -6.82 -13.98 -8.79
C ARG A 70 -5.77 -13.34 -9.69
N TYR A 71 -4.80 -12.63 -9.11
CA TYR A 71 -3.73 -12.02 -9.89
C TYR A 71 -2.81 -13.06 -10.52
N ALA A 72 -2.51 -14.15 -9.81
CA ALA A 72 -1.75 -15.27 -10.35
C ALA A 72 -2.48 -15.94 -11.53
N ALA A 73 -3.79 -16.17 -11.40
CA ALA A 73 -4.62 -16.72 -12.48
C ALA A 73 -4.64 -15.79 -13.71
N LEU A 74 -4.86 -14.49 -13.50
CA LEU A 74 -4.87 -13.50 -14.58
C LEU A 74 -3.52 -13.42 -15.31
N ASP A 75 -2.40 -13.53 -14.58
CA ASP A 75 -1.07 -13.53 -15.18
C ASP A 75 -0.80 -14.80 -16.00
N LEU A 76 -1.33 -15.96 -15.57
CA LEU A 76 -1.28 -17.19 -16.37
C LEU A 76 -2.09 -17.07 -17.67
N GLU A 77 -3.32 -16.57 -17.59
CA GLU A 77 -4.17 -16.32 -18.77
C GLU A 77 -3.53 -15.33 -19.73
N TYR A 78 -2.95 -14.25 -19.21
CA TYR A 78 -2.20 -13.27 -20.00
C TYR A 78 -1.02 -13.91 -20.73
N ARG A 79 -0.18 -14.68 -20.01
CA ARG A 79 0.97 -15.36 -20.59
C ARG A 79 0.57 -16.38 -21.65
N GLU A 80 -0.53 -17.08 -21.44
CA GLU A 80 -1.08 -18.00 -22.44
C GLU A 80 -1.55 -17.25 -23.69
N LEU A 81 -2.31 -16.17 -23.53
CA LEU A 81 -2.78 -15.36 -24.66
C LEU A 81 -1.60 -14.77 -25.45
N ALA A 82 -0.58 -14.25 -24.76
CA ALA A 82 0.61 -13.69 -25.37
C ALA A 82 1.42 -14.72 -26.17
N ARG A 83 1.38 -16.01 -25.81
CA ARG A 83 2.00 -17.09 -26.59
C ARG A 83 1.28 -17.36 -27.92
N HIS A 84 -0.04 -17.17 -27.96
CA HIS A 84 -0.86 -17.58 -29.10
C HIS A 84 -1.23 -16.45 -30.05
N ALA A 85 -1.24 -15.20 -29.58
CA ALA A 85 -1.65 -14.05 -30.38
C ALA A 85 -0.73 -12.83 -30.15
N PRO A 86 -0.34 -12.12 -31.22
CA PRO A 86 0.36 -10.85 -31.07
C PRO A 86 -0.59 -9.82 -30.43
N LEU A 87 -0.26 -9.39 -29.21
CA LEU A 87 -1.07 -8.41 -28.46
C LEU A 87 -0.92 -6.98 -28.97
N VAL A 88 0.12 -6.72 -29.77
CA VAL A 88 0.40 -5.41 -30.37
C VAL A 88 0.51 -5.57 -31.88
N VAL A 89 -0.29 -4.80 -32.60
CA VAL A 89 -0.21 -4.70 -34.06
C VAL A 89 0.39 -3.33 -34.41
N PRO A 90 1.54 -3.27 -35.11
CA PRO A 90 2.09 -2.00 -35.56
C PRO A 90 1.12 -1.38 -36.58
N ARG A 91 0.61 -0.20 -36.26
CA ARG A 91 -0.19 0.62 -37.18
C ARG A 91 0.68 1.72 -37.78
N SER A 92 0.75 1.79 -39.11
CA SER A 92 1.35 2.94 -39.79
C SER A 92 0.39 4.12 -39.67
N VAL A 93 0.80 5.15 -38.92
CA VAL A 93 0.06 6.40 -38.82
C VAL A 93 0.70 7.38 -39.78
N PRO A 94 -0.03 7.99 -40.74
CA PRO A 94 0.53 9.02 -41.58
C PRO A 94 0.92 10.21 -40.69
N VAL A 95 2.23 10.44 -40.54
CA VAL A 95 2.74 11.65 -39.92
C VAL A 95 2.50 12.77 -40.92
N VAL A 96 1.46 13.57 -40.70
CA VAL A 96 1.25 14.79 -41.46
C VAL A 96 2.36 15.75 -41.06
N SER A 97 3.42 15.79 -41.87
CA SER A 97 4.44 16.82 -41.77
C SER A 97 3.77 18.15 -42.11
N ALA A 98 3.37 18.90 -41.08
CA ALA A 98 2.82 20.23 -41.24
C ALA A 98 3.94 21.23 -41.58
N CYS A 99 4.53 21.10 -42.76
CA CYS A 99 5.36 22.11 -43.43
C CYS A 99 5.58 21.69 -44.91
N SER A 100 4.56 21.83 -45.75
CA SER A 100 4.77 22.04 -47.19
C SER A 100 4.58 23.53 -47.47
N GLY A 101 5.66 24.28 -47.22
CA GLY A 101 5.80 25.70 -47.53
C GLY A 101 6.99 25.91 -48.47
N ILE A 102 6.68 26.03 -49.75
CA ILE A 102 7.50 26.33 -50.94
C ILE A 102 8.75 27.22 -50.69
N ALA A 103 9.95 26.75 -51.07
CA ALA A 103 11.11 27.55 -51.55
C ALA A 103 12.21 26.64 -52.17
N PRO A 104 13.06 27.13 -53.10
CA PRO A 104 13.59 26.34 -54.22
C PRO A 104 14.86 25.53 -53.94
N ALA A 105 15.09 24.57 -54.84
CA ALA A 105 16.16 23.59 -54.84
C ALA A 105 17.56 24.16 -54.62
N VAL A 106 18.14 23.82 -53.48
CA VAL A 106 19.58 23.66 -53.29
C VAL A 106 19.77 22.17 -53.02
N GLU A 107 20.53 21.48 -53.87
CA GLU A 107 20.90 20.09 -53.66
C GLU A 107 21.58 19.94 -52.29
N PRO A 108 21.00 19.17 -51.34
CA PRO A 108 21.71 18.80 -50.15
C PRO A 108 22.56 17.57 -50.47
N THR A 109 23.87 17.72 -50.36
CA THR A 109 24.79 16.62 -50.06
C THR A 109 24.12 15.71 -49.03
N PRO A 110 24.02 14.39 -49.26
CA PRO A 110 23.37 13.51 -48.29
C PRO A 110 24.25 13.48 -47.04
N ALA A 111 23.90 14.31 -46.05
CA ALA A 111 24.24 14.05 -44.67
C ALA A 111 23.73 12.63 -44.40
N ALA A 112 24.64 11.74 -44.02
CA ALA A 112 24.33 10.36 -43.72
C ALA A 112 23.07 10.31 -42.87
N THR A 113 22.00 9.78 -43.45
CA THR A 113 20.80 9.37 -42.70
C THR A 113 21.34 8.54 -41.54
N PRO A 114 21.16 8.95 -40.26
CA PRO A 114 21.41 8.03 -39.17
C PRO A 114 20.50 6.85 -39.47
N ALA A 115 21.09 5.67 -39.64
CA ALA A 115 20.33 4.48 -39.96
C ALA A 115 19.15 4.41 -38.99
N PRO A 116 17.88 4.38 -39.47
CA PRO A 116 16.75 4.16 -38.59
C PRO A 116 17.09 2.89 -37.82
N GLY A 117 16.93 2.97 -36.50
CA GLY A 117 17.48 2.05 -35.53
C GLY A 117 17.59 0.64 -36.09
N ALA A 118 18.76 0.02 -35.87
CA ALA A 118 18.76 -1.42 -35.70
C ALA A 118 17.80 -1.69 -34.54
N VAL A 119 16.51 -1.82 -34.87
CA VAL A 119 15.53 -2.51 -34.07
C VAL A 119 16.15 -3.90 -34.01
N GLY A 120 16.94 -4.11 -32.95
CA GLY A 120 17.28 -5.45 -32.54
C GLY A 120 15.99 -6.23 -32.58
N THR A 121 16.07 -7.44 -33.09
CA THR A 121 14.94 -8.32 -33.39
C THR A 121 14.11 -8.74 -32.16
N ASP A 122 14.21 -7.99 -31.06
CA ASP A 122 13.55 -8.18 -29.78
C ASP A 122 12.71 -6.93 -29.45
N GLY A 123 11.44 -6.91 -29.90
CA GLY A 123 10.40 -6.03 -29.38
C GLY A 123 10.50 -4.52 -29.71
N LEU A 124 9.45 -3.78 -29.36
CA LEU A 124 9.40 -2.32 -29.48
C LEU A 124 10.14 -1.68 -28.29
N GLY A 125 11.29 -1.08 -28.53
CA GLY A 125 12.06 -0.31 -27.53
C GLY A 125 11.46 1.08 -27.27
N LEU A 126 11.65 1.59 -26.06
CA LEU A 126 11.25 2.94 -25.65
C LEU A 126 12.43 3.91 -25.76
N THR A 127 12.13 5.15 -26.18
CA THR A 127 13.12 6.22 -26.14
C THR A 127 13.18 6.87 -24.75
N LEU A 128 14.28 7.55 -24.44
CA LEU A 128 14.38 8.36 -23.21
C LEU A 128 13.25 9.41 -23.11
N ALA A 129 12.79 9.96 -24.24
CA ALA A 129 11.62 10.84 -24.27
C ALA A 129 10.32 10.13 -23.85
N ALA A 130 10.10 8.90 -24.35
CA ALA A 130 8.92 8.10 -24.02
C ALA A 130 8.88 7.75 -22.53
N VAL A 131 10.02 7.32 -21.96
CA VAL A 131 10.15 7.01 -20.53
C VAL A 131 9.90 8.24 -19.67
N ARG A 132 10.43 9.41 -20.05
CA ARG A 132 10.19 10.67 -19.35
C ARG A 132 8.71 11.04 -19.33
N MET A 133 8.04 10.99 -20.49
CA MET A 133 6.61 11.29 -20.59
C MET A 133 5.80 10.34 -19.70
N TRP A 134 6.13 9.06 -19.73
CA TRP A 134 5.47 8.04 -18.92
C TRP A 134 5.63 8.29 -17.41
N ASN A 135 6.84 8.59 -16.93
CA ASN A 135 7.08 8.95 -15.53
C ASN A 135 6.35 10.24 -15.12
N GLY A 136 6.24 11.21 -16.02
CA GLY A 136 5.43 12.42 -15.81
C GLY A 136 3.96 12.08 -15.58
N ALA A 137 3.38 11.24 -16.45
CA ALA A 137 2.00 10.79 -16.33
C ALA A 137 1.75 10.03 -15.01
N LEU A 138 2.69 9.17 -14.58
CA LEU A 138 2.58 8.45 -13.30
C LEU A 138 2.61 9.37 -12.07
N THR A 139 3.34 10.48 -12.15
CA THR A 139 3.49 11.44 -11.03
C THR A 139 2.48 12.58 -11.08
N GLY A 140 1.53 12.56 -12.03
CA GLY A 140 0.57 13.64 -12.25
C GLY A 140 1.21 14.99 -12.61
N THR A 141 2.50 14.96 -12.95
CA THR A 141 3.26 16.12 -13.36
C THR A 141 3.50 15.95 -14.84
N ASP A 142 2.69 16.61 -15.67
CA ASP A 142 2.98 16.74 -17.10
C ASP A 142 4.31 17.48 -17.22
N ALA A 143 5.42 16.73 -17.20
CA ALA A 143 6.74 17.32 -17.30
C ALA A 143 6.78 18.00 -18.67
N PRO A 144 6.92 19.34 -18.74
CA PRO A 144 6.93 20.02 -20.02
C PRO A 144 8.01 19.37 -20.88
N ALA A 145 7.66 19.10 -22.14
CA ALA A 145 8.53 18.44 -23.12
C ALA A 145 9.79 19.27 -23.46
N GLY A 146 10.20 20.24 -22.64
CA GLY A 146 11.19 21.26 -22.94
C GLY A 146 12.52 20.72 -23.46
N ALA A 147 13.03 19.60 -22.93
CA ALA A 147 14.27 18.99 -23.41
C ALA A 147 14.06 18.00 -24.58
N CYS A 148 12.86 17.42 -24.73
CA CYS A 148 12.54 16.39 -25.74
C CYS A 148 11.38 16.84 -26.64
N GLY A 149 11.35 18.12 -26.98
CA GLY A 149 10.27 18.78 -27.71
C GLY A 149 10.85 19.97 -28.46
N LEU A 150 10.02 20.72 -29.19
CA LEU A 150 10.49 21.74 -30.15
C LEU A 150 11.52 22.75 -29.60
N ALA A 151 11.48 23.06 -28.29
CA ALA A 151 12.47 23.92 -27.64
C ALA A 151 13.83 23.24 -27.39
N GLY A 152 13.84 21.93 -27.13
CA GLY A 152 15.04 21.09 -26.95
C GLY A 152 15.72 20.74 -28.27
N ALA A 153 14.94 20.67 -29.35
CA ALA A 153 15.41 20.51 -30.74
C ALA A 153 16.49 21.53 -31.11
N ALA A 154 16.24 22.80 -30.79
CA ALA A 154 17.16 23.89 -31.05
C ALA A 154 18.46 23.81 -30.22
N ALA A 155 18.48 23.03 -29.14
CA ALA A 155 19.60 22.83 -28.23
C ALA A 155 20.32 21.47 -28.42
N GLY A 156 19.95 20.68 -29.43
CA GLY A 156 20.53 19.35 -29.67
C GLY A 156 20.04 18.25 -28.71
N ALA A 157 19.08 18.56 -27.84
CA ALA A 157 18.54 17.62 -26.86
C ALA A 157 17.64 16.55 -27.51
N ASP A 158 17.10 16.81 -28.71
CA ASP A 158 16.30 15.85 -29.47
C ASP A 158 17.06 14.57 -29.84
N ALA A 159 18.37 14.66 -30.12
CA ALA A 159 19.19 13.50 -30.41
C ALA A 159 19.32 12.59 -29.19
N ALA A 160 19.60 13.16 -28.01
CA ALA A 160 19.66 12.42 -26.75
C ALA A 160 18.28 11.88 -26.35
N CYS A 161 17.21 12.60 -26.63
CA CYS A 161 15.84 12.18 -26.34
C CYS A 161 15.32 11.04 -27.22
N ALA A 162 15.90 10.88 -28.41
CA ALA A 162 15.62 9.77 -29.32
C ALA A 162 16.47 8.52 -29.04
N GLU A 163 17.44 8.60 -28.12
CA GLU A 163 18.24 7.44 -27.72
C GLU A 163 17.35 6.37 -27.07
N ASP A 164 17.73 5.12 -27.31
CA ASP A 164 17.14 3.95 -26.67
C ASP A 164 17.35 4.05 -25.16
N SER A 165 16.27 3.93 -24.39
CA SER A 165 16.36 3.91 -22.94
C SER A 165 16.84 2.56 -22.38
N GLY A 166 16.96 1.54 -23.24
CA GLY A 166 17.21 0.16 -22.84
C GLY A 166 16.00 -0.48 -22.14
N LEU A 167 14.81 0.12 -22.30
CA LEU A 167 13.55 -0.42 -21.77
C LEU A 167 12.65 -0.77 -22.94
N SER A 168 12.10 -1.97 -22.90
CA SER A 168 11.08 -2.42 -23.84
C SER A 168 9.68 -1.96 -23.44
N LEU A 169 8.75 -2.03 -24.38
CA LEU A 169 7.32 -1.87 -24.08
C LEU A 169 6.83 -2.92 -23.05
N ASP A 170 7.39 -4.12 -23.04
CA ASP A 170 7.05 -5.17 -22.08
C ASP A 170 7.50 -4.82 -20.66
N ASP A 171 8.69 -4.22 -20.52
CA ASP A 171 9.16 -3.69 -19.23
C ASP A 171 8.20 -2.62 -18.70
N ALA A 172 7.70 -1.77 -19.59
CA ALA A 172 6.74 -0.74 -19.21
C ALA A 172 5.41 -1.29 -18.74
N TRP A 173 4.87 -2.29 -19.45
CA TRP A 173 3.65 -2.97 -19.03
C TRP A 173 3.83 -3.77 -17.74
N ALA A 174 4.99 -4.41 -17.55
CA ALA A 174 5.30 -5.11 -16.30
C ALA A 174 5.30 -4.16 -15.10
N ASN A 175 5.91 -2.98 -15.24
CA ASN A 175 5.88 -1.95 -14.20
C ASN A 175 4.44 -1.47 -13.92
N HIS A 176 3.64 -1.22 -14.96
CA HIS A 176 2.25 -0.82 -14.79
C HIS A 176 1.42 -1.86 -14.04
N ARG A 177 1.61 -3.15 -14.34
CA ARG A 177 0.94 -4.25 -13.64
C ARG A 177 1.35 -4.30 -12.17
N ALA A 178 2.64 -4.16 -11.87
CA ALA A 178 3.15 -4.12 -10.50
C ALA A 178 2.57 -2.93 -9.71
N ASN A 179 2.56 -1.74 -10.30
CA ASN A 179 2.00 -0.54 -9.67
C ASN A 179 0.49 -0.67 -9.43
N ALA A 180 -0.25 -1.21 -10.40
CA ALA A 180 -1.69 -1.44 -10.27
C ALA A 180 -2.01 -2.45 -9.16
N LYS A 181 -1.24 -3.54 -9.06
CA LYS A 181 -1.35 -4.53 -7.99
C LYS A 181 -1.09 -3.89 -6.62
N ALA A 182 0.02 -3.17 -6.47
CA ALA A 182 0.35 -2.49 -5.22
C ALA A 182 -0.75 -1.50 -4.79
N CYS A 183 -1.32 -0.74 -5.74
CA CYS A 183 -2.45 0.15 -5.46
C CYS A 183 -3.71 -0.61 -4.99
N ALA A 184 -3.99 -1.79 -5.55
CA ALA A 184 -5.11 -2.62 -5.14
C ALA A 184 -4.89 -3.19 -3.73
N ASP A 185 -3.68 -3.66 -3.43
CA ASP A 185 -3.31 -4.19 -2.12
C ASP A 185 -3.43 -3.11 -1.02
N ASP A 186 -2.96 -1.90 -1.30
CA ASP A 186 -3.08 -0.78 -0.37
C ASP A 186 -4.54 -0.39 -0.13
N ARG A 187 -5.37 -0.34 -1.19
CA ARG A 187 -6.82 -0.09 -1.04
C ARG A 187 -7.50 -1.16 -0.20
N GLN A 188 -7.13 -2.43 -0.37
CA GLN A 188 -7.66 -3.52 0.43
C GLN A 188 -7.28 -3.37 1.91
N ARG A 189 -5.99 -3.11 2.19
CA ARG A 189 -5.48 -2.86 3.55
C ARG A 189 -6.21 -1.71 4.23
N PHE A 190 -6.36 -0.58 3.53
CA PHE A 190 -7.07 0.57 4.08
C PHE A 190 -8.54 0.28 4.32
N ARG A 191 -9.22 -0.46 3.43
CA ARG A 191 -10.60 -0.89 3.65
C ARG A 191 -10.72 -1.77 4.89
N ALA A 192 -9.87 -2.77 5.05
CA ALA A 192 -9.88 -3.64 6.23
C ALA A 192 -9.66 -2.86 7.54
N LEU A 193 -8.75 -1.87 7.52
CA LEU A 193 -8.55 -0.98 8.66
C LEU A 193 -9.80 -0.14 8.97
N ILE A 194 -10.40 0.46 7.94
CA ILE A 194 -11.63 1.25 8.09
C ILE A 194 -12.75 0.40 8.68
N ASP A 195 -12.94 -0.82 8.18
CA ASP A 195 -13.97 -1.74 8.67
C ASP A 195 -13.72 -2.14 10.12
N PHE A 196 -12.47 -2.46 10.49
CA PHE A 196 -12.10 -2.76 11.88
C PHE A 196 -12.33 -1.59 12.84
N LEU A 197 -12.08 -0.35 12.39
CA LEU A 197 -12.32 0.85 13.18
C LEU A 197 -13.81 1.18 13.30
N ASN A 198 -14.58 1.01 12.23
CA ASN A 198 -16.02 1.25 12.21
C ASN A 198 -16.80 0.26 13.07
N LEU A 199 -16.41 -1.03 13.06
CA LEU A 199 -16.96 -2.04 13.97
C LEU A 199 -16.75 -1.67 15.44
N ARG A 200 -15.73 -0.86 15.76
CA ARG A 200 -15.45 -0.37 17.11
C ARG A 200 -16.35 0.79 17.54
N GLN A 201 -17.02 1.46 16.61
CA GLN A 201 -17.89 2.61 16.87
C GLN A 201 -19.37 2.21 17.03
N GLN A 202 -19.72 0.97 16.69
CA GLN A 202 -21.08 0.46 16.87
C GLN A 202 -21.25 0.01 18.34
N PRO A 203 -22.29 0.52 19.05
CA PRO A 203 -22.53 0.26 20.47
C PRO A 203 -22.96 -1.19 20.77
#